data_AF-A0A7C5SQ17-F1
#
_entry.id   AF-A0A7C5SQ17-F1
#
_cell.length_a   1.000
_cell.length_b   1.000
_cell.length_c   1.000
_cell.angle_alpha   90.00
_cell.angle_beta   90.00
_cell.angle_gamma   90.00
#
_symmetry.space_group_name_H-M   'P 1'
#
loop_
_entity.id
_entity.type
_entity.pdbx_description
1 polymer ?
#
loop_
_entity_poly.entity_id
_entity_poly.type
_entity_poly.pdbx_seq_one_letter_code
_entity_poly.pdbx_strand_id
1 'polypeptide(L)' 'MLPYPRIDPVAVKLGPLKVHWYGLMYVFGLLGGWWLARRRGPK' A
#
# COMPACT_ATOMS: atom_id res chain seq x y z
N MET A 1 15.24 -15.72 21.63
CA MET A 1 14.87 -14.34 21.19
C MET A 1 14.73 -14.38 19.67
N LEU A 2 13.57 -14.04 19.12
CA LEU A 2 13.39 -13.94 17.67
C LEU A 2 14.07 -12.65 17.18
N PRO A 3 15.04 -12.72 16.26
CA PRO A 3 15.69 -11.52 15.74
C PRO A 3 14.67 -10.69 14.98
N TYR A 4 14.67 -9.38 15.24
CA TYR A 4 13.79 -8.47 14.53
C TYR A 4 14.16 -8.45 13.04
N PRO A 5 13.21 -8.71 12.13
CA PRO A 5 13.49 -8.69 10.71
C PRO A 5 13.76 -7.25 10.27
N ARG A 6 14.96 -7.00 9.73
CA ARG A 6 15.31 -5.70 9.13
C ARG A 6 14.69 -5.61 7.75
N ILE A 7 13.42 -5.24 7.70
CA ILE A 7 12.71 -4.99 6.44
C ILE A 7 12.98 -3.54 6.04
N ASP A 8 13.47 -3.33 4.82
CA ASP A 8 13.64 -1.99 4.26
C ASP A 8 12.26 -1.31 4.14
N PRO A 9 12.08 -0.09 4.67
CA PRO A 9 10.79 0.59 4.67
C PRO A 9 10.37 1.07 3.27
N VAL A 10 11.32 1.11 2.32
CA VAL A 10 11.10 1.55 0.95
C VAL A 10 10.80 0.34 0.07
N ALA A 11 9.58 0.27 -0.44
CA ALA A 11 9.12 -0.77 -1.35
C ALA A 11 9.70 -0.59 -2.76
N VAL A 12 9.67 0.65 -3.28
CA VAL A 12 10.14 0.97 -4.63
C VAL A 12 10.89 2.30 -4.61
N LYS A 13 12.06 2.34 -5.26
CA LYS A 13 12.86 3.56 -5.47
C LYS A 13 12.84 3.92 -6.96
N LEU A 14 12.20 5.03 -7.30
CA LEU A 14 12.18 5.60 -8.65
C LEU A 14 12.92 6.94 -8.61
N GLY A 15 14.25 6.89 -8.73
CA GLY A 15 15.12 8.08 -8.65
C GLY A 15 14.92 8.85 -7.33
N PRO A 16 14.46 10.13 -7.37
CA PRO A 16 14.18 10.91 -6.16
C PRO A 16 12.91 10.44 -5.42
N LEU A 17 12.05 9.64 -6.05
CA LEU A 17 10.79 9.19 -5.48
C LEU A 17 10.97 7.87 -4.71
N LYS A 18 10.68 7.90 -3.41
CA LYS A 18 10.71 6.72 -2.53
C LYS A 18 9.29 6.32 -2.15
N VAL A 19 8.83 5.19 -2.66
CA VAL A 19 7.55 4.61 -2.28
C VAL A 19 7.75 3.72 -1.07
N HIS A 20 7.05 4.02 0.02
CA HIS A 20 7.13 3.27 1.27
C HIS A 20 6.00 2.24 1.36
N TRP A 21 6.23 1.14 2.08
CA TRP A 21 5.22 0.10 2.31
C TRP A 21 3.93 0.63 2.94
N TYR A 22 4.07 1.55 3.90
CA TYR A 22 2.92 2.21 4.52
C TYR A 22 2.03 2.89 3.48
N GLY A 23 2.62 3.72 2.61
CA GLY A 23 1.88 4.41 1.55
C GLY A 23 1.21 3.43 0.58
N LEU A 24 1.91 2.35 0.23
CA LEU A 24 1.36 1.29 -0.63
C LEU A 24 0.11 0.66 -0.01
N MET A 25 0.11 0.38 1.30
CA MET A 25 -1.06 -0.16 1.99
C MET A 25 -2.27 0.78 1.97
N TYR A 26 -2.08 2.10 2.13
CA TYR A 26 -3.20 3.05 1.97
C TYR A 26 -3.78 3.02 0.57
N VAL A 27 -2.92 3.03 -0.45
CA VAL A 27 -3.36 2.99 -1.85
C VAL A 27 -4.14 1.71 -2.11
N PHE A 28 -3.65 0.54 -1.68
CA PHE A 28 -4.38 -0.72 -1.85
C PHE A 28 -5.71 -0.74 -1.09
N GLY A 29 -5.75 -0.26 0.15
CA GLY A 29 -6.99 -0.22 0.93
C GLY A 29 -8.03 0.70 0.31
N LEU A 30 -7.61 1.88 -0.14
CA LEU A 30 -8.48 2.86 -0.78
C LEU A 30 -8.96 2.36 -2.15
N LEU A 31 -8.06 1.80 -2.98
CA LEU A 31 -8.43 1.23 -4.27
C LEU A 31 -9.37 0.03 -4.11
N GLY A 32 -9.12 -0.85 -3.14
CA GLY A 32 -9.98 -2.00 -2.85
C GLY A 32 -11.37 -1.58 -2.38
N GLY A 33 -11.44 -0.63 -1.43
CA GLY A 33 -12.70 -0.06 -0.96
C GLY A 33 -13.46 0.67 -2.06
N TRP A 34 -12.77 1.49 -2.87
CA TRP A 34 -13.37 2.21 -3.98
C TRP A 34 -13.86 1.29 -5.09
N TRP A 35 -13.11 0.24 -5.41
CA TRP A 35 -13.51 -0.77 -6.38
C TRP A 35 -14.76 -1.52 -5.92
N LEU A 36 -14.81 -1.92 -4.65
CA LEU A 36 -15.98 -2.56 -4.06
C LEU A 36 -17.19 -1.62 -4.04
N ALA A 37 -16.98 -0.34 -3.67
CA ALA A 37 -18.01 0.69 -3.68
C ALA A 37 -18.56 0.93 -5.10
N ARG A 38 -17.71 0.99 -6.12
CA ARG A 38 -18.15 1.08 -7.53
C ARG A 38 -18.92 -0.15 -7.98
N ARG A 39 -18.53 -1.35 -7.52
CA ARG A 39 -19.20 -2.60 -7.89
C ARG A 39 -20.56 -2.77 -7.21
N ARG A 40 -20.73 -2.22 -6.00
CA ARG A 40 -21.96 -2.34 -5.19
C ARG A 40 -22.79 -1.06 -5.12
N GLY A 41 -22.32 0.03 -5.71
CA GLY A 41 -23.08 1.27 -5.78
C GLY A 41 -24.42 1.01 -6.45
N PRO A 42 -25.54 1.54 -5.90
CA PRO A 42 -26.82 1.45 -6.59
C PRO A 42 -26.64 2.07 -7.97
N LYS A 43 -27.15 1.37 -9.00
CA LYS A 43 -27.28 1.95 -10.34
C LYS A 43 -28.12 3.22 -10.28
#